data_AF-A0A946JY68-F1
#
_entry.id   AF-A0A946JY68-F1
#
_cell.length_a   1.000
_cell.length_b   1.000
_cell.length_c   1.000
_cell.angle_alpha   90.00
_cell.angle_beta   90.00
_cell.angle_gamma   90.00
#
_symmetry.space_group_name_H-M   'P 1'
#
loop_
_entity.id
_entity.type
_entity.pdbx_description
1 polymer ?
#
loop_
_entity_poly.entity_id
_entity_poly.type
_entity_poly.pdbx_seq_one_letter_code
_entity_poly.pdbx_strand_id
1 'polypeptide(L)'
;MKILFNVVLILTFLFEALAAVSLITGPEGFTAAGSGNQWSMHYGFAVIAIASIALWAWPYRTNLPVVTFALGVLFTFHTGLSISLNLAGDQQAGMIIHSVLSVLCLGLVTQRSKWCDVADEAANNA
;
A
#
# COMPACT_ATOMS: atom_id res chain seq x y z
N MET A 1 18.45 1.82 3.93
CA MET A 1 17.15 1.16 3.66
C MET A 1 16.04 1.57 4.62
N LYS A 2 16.29 1.72 5.94
CA LYS A 2 15.28 2.19 6.92
C LYS A 2 14.59 3.52 6.52
N ILE A 3 15.38 4.51 6.07
CA ILE A 3 14.84 5.80 5.59
C ILE A 3 13.92 5.61 4.40
N LEU A 4 14.37 4.85 3.38
CA LEU A 4 13.56 4.58 2.19
C LEU A 4 12.25 3.86 2.53
N PHE A 5 12.29 2.90 3.46
CA PHE A 5 11.08 2.23 3.92
C PHE A 5 10.11 3.22 4.58
N ASN A 6 10.59 4.13 5.44
CA ASN A 6 9.75 5.18 6.03
C ASN A 6 9.10 6.06 4.96
N VAL A 7 9.87 6.45 3.95
CA VAL A 7 9.36 7.25 2.83
C VAL A 7 8.28 6.50 2.09
N VAL A 8 8.47 5.21 1.78
CA VAL A 8 7.45 4.39 1.11
C VAL A 8 6.19 4.29 1.96
N LEU A 9 6.29 4.02 3.27
CA LEU A 9 5.11 3.96 4.13
C LEU A 9 4.35 5.30 4.18
N ILE A 10 5.07 6.43 4.28
CA ILE A 10 4.45 7.77 4.25
C ILE A 10 3.76 8.01 2.90
N LEU A 11 4.43 7.75 1.79
CA LEU A 11 3.88 7.98 0.46
C LEU A 11 2.67 7.08 0.19
N THR A 12 2.74 5.79 0.52
CA THR A 12 1.59 4.88 0.46
C THR A 12 0.44 5.45 1.28
N PHE A 13 0.66 5.82 2.54
CA PHE A 13 -0.42 6.37 3.37
C PHE A 13 -1.05 7.62 2.73
N LEU A 14 -0.24 8.59 2.30
CA LEU A 14 -0.72 9.83 1.73
C LEU A 14 -1.50 9.60 0.43
N PHE A 15 -0.94 8.84 -0.52
CA PHE A 15 -1.60 8.61 -1.80
C PHE A 15 -2.87 7.77 -1.66
N GLU A 16 -2.85 6.70 -0.88
CA GLU A 16 -4.03 5.85 -0.71
C GLU A 16 -5.12 6.54 0.13
N ALA A 17 -4.76 7.35 1.12
CA ALA A 17 -5.74 8.15 1.88
C ALA A 17 -6.38 9.23 0.99
N LEU A 18 -5.60 9.94 0.18
CA LEU A 18 -6.14 10.89 -0.79
C LEU A 18 -7.03 10.21 -1.83
N ALA A 19 -6.58 9.07 -2.38
CA ALA A 19 -7.35 8.28 -3.32
C ALA A 19 -8.69 7.84 -2.70
N ALA A 20 -8.68 7.36 -1.45
CA ALA A 20 -9.89 6.99 -0.74
C ALA A 20 -10.86 8.17 -0.59
N VAL A 21 -10.38 9.36 -0.22
CA VAL A 21 -11.22 10.56 -0.16
C VAL A 21 -11.84 10.84 -1.54
N SER A 22 -11.04 10.87 -2.60
CA SER A 22 -11.54 11.11 -3.96
C SER A 22 -12.54 10.06 -4.43
N LEU A 23 -12.29 8.79 -4.16
CA LEU A 23 -13.15 7.66 -4.56
C LEU A 23 -14.47 7.62 -3.80
N ILE A 24 -14.44 7.92 -2.50
CA ILE A 24 -15.64 7.92 -1.65
C ILE A 24 -16.48 9.17 -1.91
N THR A 25 -15.84 10.34 -2.04
CA THR A 25 -16.56 11.63 -2.18
C THR A 25 -16.87 12.03 -3.62
N GLY A 26 -16.31 11.31 -4.59
CA GLY A 26 -16.52 11.58 -6.01
C GLY A 26 -17.93 11.22 -6.52
N PRO A 27 -18.19 11.52 -7.79
CA PRO A 27 -19.49 11.28 -8.44
C PRO A 27 -19.94 9.81 -8.40
N GLU A 28 -18.99 8.87 -8.48
CA GLU A 28 -19.24 7.42 -8.43
C GLU A 28 -19.20 6.86 -6.98
N GLY A 29 -19.05 7.75 -5.98
CA GLY A 29 -18.90 7.43 -4.58
C GLY A 29 -20.23 7.44 -3.80
N PHE A 30 -20.27 8.12 -2.65
CA PHE A 30 -21.48 8.21 -1.80
C PHE A 30 -22.66 8.90 -2.49
N THR A 31 -22.38 9.71 -3.52
CA THR A 31 -23.40 10.42 -4.31
C THR A 31 -24.01 9.56 -5.41
N ALA A 32 -23.43 8.38 -5.72
CA ALA A 32 -23.98 7.46 -6.69
C ALA A 32 -25.25 6.80 -6.14
N ALA A 33 -26.41 7.26 -6.62
CA ALA A 33 -27.72 6.72 -6.25
C ALA A 33 -27.85 5.25 -6.66
N GLY A 34 -28.32 4.42 -5.72
CA GLY A 34 -28.36 2.96 -5.78
C GLY A 34 -28.73 2.36 -7.13
N SER A 35 -27.72 1.80 -7.80
CA SER A 35 -27.86 1.05 -9.06
C SER A 35 -26.72 0.06 -9.34
N GLY A 36 -25.78 -0.14 -8.39
CA GLY A 36 -24.56 -0.94 -8.61
C GLY A 36 -23.32 -0.13 -8.98
N ASN A 37 -23.44 1.19 -9.15
CA ASN A 37 -22.33 2.09 -9.49
C ASN A 37 -21.45 2.54 -8.31
N GLN A 38 -21.71 2.05 -7.08
CA GLN A 38 -20.92 2.40 -5.88
C GLN A 38 -19.57 1.67 -5.79
N TRP A 39 -19.09 1.10 -6.90
CA TRP A 39 -17.80 0.43 -6.96
C TRP A 39 -16.67 1.34 -6.46
N SER A 40 -16.69 2.62 -6.85
CA SER A 40 -15.70 3.61 -6.39
C SER A 40 -15.72 3.75 -4.87
N MET A 41 -16.90 3.79 -4.24
CA MET A 41 -17.00 3.87 -2.77
C MET A 41 -16.39 2.63 -2.09
N HIS A 42 -16.76 1.42 -2.53
CA HIS A 42 -16.21 0.19 -1.95
C HIS A 42 -14.71 0.08 -2.15
N TYR A 43 -14.23 0.43 -3.34
CA TYR A 43 -12.82 0.49 -3.62
C TYR A 43 -12.13 1.53 -2.71
N GLY A 44 -12.72 2.71 -2.53
CA GLY A 44 -12.30 3.73 -1.58
C GLY A 44 -12.03 3.19 -0.17
N PHE A 45 -12.95 2.39 0.39
CA PHE A 45 -12.74 1.73 1.68
C PHE A 45 -11.64 0.66 1.65
N ALA A 46 -11.53 -0.09 0.55
CA ALA A 46 -10.42 -1.04 0.38
C ALA A 46 -9.06 -0.33 0.40
N VAL A 47 -8.95 0.84 -0.23
CA VAL A 47 -7.70 1.61 -0.21
C VAL A 47 -7.37 2.18 1.17
N ILE A 48 -8.37 2.53 2.00
CA ILE A 48 -8.15 2.88 3.41
C ILE A 48 -7.51 1.71 4.16
N ALA A 49 -7.98 0.48 3.93
CA ALA A 49 -7.40 -0.70 4.55
C ALA A 49 -5.92 -0.87 4.15
N ILE A 50 -5.57 -0.63 2.89
CA ILE A 50 -4.19 -0.64 2.42
C ILE A 50 -3.38 0.50 3.05
N ALA A 51 -3.90 1.72 3.10
CA ALA A 51 -3.26 2.86 3.74
C ALA A 51 -2.92 2.55 5.21
N SER A 52 -3.83 1.85 5.91
CA SER A 52 -3.65 1.51 7.33
C SER A 52 -2.43 0.63 7.59
N ILE A 53 -1.98 -0.17 6.61
CA ILE A 53 -0.74 -0.98 6.73
C ILE A 53 0.44 -0.09 7.08
N ALA A 54 0.51 1.13 6.52
CA ALA A 54 1.60 2.05 6.81
C ALA A 54 1.62 2.49 8.28
N LEU A 55 0.45 2.68 8.90
CA LEU A 55 0.34 3.04 10.31
C LEU A 55 0.67 1.86 11.21
N TRP A 56 0.12 0.69 10.92
CA TRP A 56 0.29 -0.52 11.74
C TRP A 56 1.70 -1.11 11.65
N ALA A 57 2.36 -1.02 10.49
CA ALA A 57 3.73 -1.47 10.33
C ALA A 57 4.76 -0.50 10.93
N TRP A 58 4.39 0.78 11.15
CA TRP A 58 5.29 1.84 11.61
C TRP A 58 6.02 1.56 12.94
N PRO A 59 5.39 1.05 14.01
CA PRO A 59 6.13 0.70 15.22
C PRO A 59 7.08 -0.50 15.04
N TYR A 60 6.89 -1.32 14.00
CA TYR A 60 7.61 -2.58 13.78
C TYR A 60 8.56 -2.55 12.57
N ARG A 61 9.09 -1.38 12.21
CA ARG A 61 9.81 -1.19 10.94
C ARG A 61 11.18 -1.87 10.82
N THR A 62 11.64 -2.50 11.88
CA THR A 62 12.82 -3.37 11.86
C THR A 62 12.47 -4.83 12.08
N ASN A 63 11.23 -5.19 12.40
CA ASN A 63 10.84 -6.58 12.60
C ASN A 63 10.72 -7.29 11.23
N LEU A 64 11.60 -8.26 10.96
CA LEU A 64 11.68 -8.92 9.65
C LEU A 64 10.34 -9.56 9.21
N PRO A 65 9.64 -10.35 10.05
CA PRO A 65 8.30 -10.87 9.71
C PRO A 65 7.30 -9.78 9.33
N VAL A 66 7.14 -8.73 10.16
CA VAL A 66 6.16 -7.67 9.93
C VAL A 66 6.49 -6.88 8.66
N VAL A 67 7.76 -6.53 8.46
CA VAL A 67 8.20 -5.82 7.25
C VAL A 67 8.02 -6.68 6.00
N THR A 68 8.27 -7.98 6.08
CA THR A 68 8.04 -8.92 4.97
C THR A 68 6.57 -8.94 4.57
N PHE A 69 5.68 -9.08 5.55
CA PHE A 69 4.24 -9.07 5.32
C PHE A 69 3.77 -7.74 4.71
N ALA A 70 4.11 -6.62 5.35
CA ALA A 70 3.71 -5.29 4.90
C ALA A 70 4.19 -5.01 3.46
N LEU A 71 5.47 -5.25 3.17
CA LEU A 71 6.01 -5.05 1.81
C LEU A 71 5.40 -5.99 0.79
N GLY A 72 5.08 -7.24 1.15
CA GLY A 72 4.41 -8.19 0.25
C GLY A 72 3.01 -7.74 -0.15
N VAL A 73 2.22 -7.27 0.81
CA VAL A 73 0.88 -6.73 0.55
C VAL A 73 0.96 -5.46 -0.29
N LEU A 74 1.81 -4.49 0.09
CA LEU A 74 1.97 -3.24 -0.65
C LEU A 74 2.49 -3.45 -2.07
N PHE A 75 3.46 -4.34 -2.25
CA PHE A 75 3.96 -4.71 -3.58
C PHE A 75 2.85 -5.29 -4.46
N THR A 76 2.07 -6.23 -3.92
CA THR A 76 0.98 -6.87 -4.66
C THR A 76 -0.08 -5.85 -5.05
N PHE A 77 -0.50 -5.00 -4.10
CA PHE A 77 -1.49 -3.97 -4.33
C PHE A 77 -1.04 -2.96 -5.41
N HIS A 78 0.13 -2.35 -5.25
CA HIS A 78 0.61 -1.34 -6.19
C HIS A 78 0.90 -1.93 -7.57
N THR A 79 1.39 -3.18 -7.65
CA THR A 79 1.60 -3.85 -8.95
C THR A 79 0.28 -4.14 -9.65
N GLY A 80 -0.68 -4.75 -8.94
CA GLY A 80 -1.98 -5.07 -9.51
C GLY A 80 -2.72 -3.81 -9.96
N LEU A 81 -2.67 -2.75 -9.15
CA LEU A 81 -3.29 -1.48 -9.50
C LEU A 81 -2.59 -0.79 -10.67
N SER A 82 -1.26 -0.80 -10.72
CA SER A 82 -0.51 -0.28 -11.86
C SER A 82 -0.89 -0.99 -13.17
N ILE A 83 -1.04 -2.33 -13.15
CA ILE A 83 -1.50 -3.09 -14.31
C ILE A 83 -2.94 -2.71 -14.67
N SER A 84 -3.83 -2.66 -13.68
CA SER A 84 -5.23 -2.29 -13.89
C SER A 84 -5.37 -0.92 -14.54
N LEU A 85 -4.67 0.11 -14.04
CA LEU A 85 -4.71 1.46 -14.60
C LEU A 85 -4.07 1.55 -15.98
N ASN A 86 -3.05 0.73 -16.26
CA ASN A 86 -2.47 0.63 -17.60
C ASN A 86 -3.46 0.07 -18.62
N LEU A 87 -4.23 -0.96 -18.23
CA LEU A 87 -5.28 -1.55 -19.06
C LEU A 87 -6.48 -0.61 -19.25
N ALA A 88 -6.82 0.19 -18.24
CA ALA A 88 -7.90 1.18 -18.31
C ALA A 88 -7.54 2.38 -19.22
N GLY A 89 -6.29 2.86 -19.17
CA GLY A 89 -5.76 3.87 -20.09
C GLY A 89 -6.17 5.32 -19.83
N ASP A 90 -6.84 5.62 -18.71
CA ASP A 90 -7.45 6.92 -18.41
C ASP A 90 -6.90 7.61 -17.15
N GLN A 91 -6.08 6.93 -16.33
CA GLN A 91 -5.53 7.47 -15.08
C GLN A 91 -3.99 7.44 -15.05
N GLN A 92 -3.35 8.21 -15.93
CA GLN A 92 -1.89 8.19 -16.09
C GLN A 92 -1.11 8.57 -14.82
N ALA A 93 -1.59 9.55 -14.05
CA ALA A 93 -0.94 9.94 -12.80
C ALA A 93 -0.94 8.79 -11.77
N GLY A 94 -2.09 8.13 -11.57
CA GLY A 94 -2.21 6.98 -10.68
C GLY A 94 -1.31 5.83 -11.13
N MET A 95 -1.29 5.54 -12.44
CA MET A 95 -0.42 4.51 -13.02
C MET A 95 1.05 4.74 -12.66
N ILE A 96 1.56 5.97 -12.85
CA ILE A 96 2.95 6.32 -12.54
C ILE A 96 3.25 6.14 -11.05
N ILE A 97 2.37 6.65 -10.18
CA ILE A 97 2.54 6.55 -8.73
C ILE A 97 2.64 5.09 -8.29
N HIS A 98 1.70 4.24 -8.70
CA HIS A 98 1.69 2.84 -8.30
C HIS A 98 2.80 2.02 -8.96
N SER A 99 3.22 2.36 -10.18
CA SER A 99 4.43 1.79 -10.79
C SER A 99 5.67 2.05 -9.93
N VAL A 100 5.88 3.31 -9.53
CA VAL A 100 7.03 3.69 -8.71
C VAL A 100 6.98 3.00 -7.34
N LEU A 101 5.83 3.03 -6.66
CA LEU A 101 5.68 2.38 -5.35
C LEU A 101 5.88 0.87 -5.44
N SER A 102 5.40 0.21 -6.50
CA SER A 102 5.65 -1.21 -6.75
C SER A 102 7.15 -1.51 -6.85
N VAL A 103 7.90 -0.77 -7.68
CA VAL A 103 9.35 -0.96 -7.85
C VAL A 103 10.10 -0.70 -6.54
N LEU A 104 9.72 0.33 -5.78
CA LEU A 104 10.32 0.61 -4.48
C LEU A 104 10.03 -0.51 -3.48
N CYS A 105 8.80 -1.02 -3.41
CA CYS A 105 8.44 -2.17 -2.58
C CYS A 105 9.23 -3.42 -2.96
N LEU A 106 9.43 -3.68 -4.26
CA LEU A 106 10.26 -4.80 -4.73
C LEU A 106 11.73 -4.64 -4.32
N GLY A 107 12.28 -3.44 -4.49
CA GLY A 107 13.64 -3.12 -4.06
C GLY A 107 13.81 -3.27 -2.54
N LEU A 108 12.80 -2.89 -1.77
CA LEU A 108 12.81 -3.05 -0.32
C LEU A 108 12.67 -4.53 0.07
N VAL A 109 11.72 -5.28 -0.50
CA VAL A 109 11.49 -6.67 -0.09
C VAL A 109 12.72 -7.53 -0.36
N THR A 110 13.41 -7.33 -1.49
CA THR A 110 14.62 -8.08 -1.85
C THR A 110 15.82 -7.79 -0.95
N GLN A 111 15.83 -6.63 -0.29
CA GLN A 111 16.96 -6.18 0.51
C GLN A 111 16.69 -6.19 2.03
N ARG A 112 15.46 -6.54 2.47
CA ARG A 112 14.98 -6.40 3.85
C ARG A 112 15.87 -7.00 4.94
N SER A 113 16.58 -8.09 4.63
CA SER A 113 17.54 -8.71 5.56
C SER A 113 18.73 -7.81 5.93
N LYS A 114 19.00 -6.74 5.14
CA LYS A 114 20.11 -5.81 5.41
C LYS A 114 19.80 -4.80 6.54
N TRP A 115 18.55 -4.67 6.99
CA TRP A 115 18.19 -3.68 8.01
C TRP A 115 17.10 -4.13 8.98
N CYS A 116 16.44 -5.25 8.72
CA CYS A 116 15.50 -5.86 9.64
C CYS A 116 16.22 -6.86 10.55
N ASP A 117 15.78 -6.89 11.79
CA ASP A 117 16.19 -7.83 12.81
C ASP A 117 15.30 -9.09 12.68
N VAL A 118 15.91 -10.26 12.75
CA VAL A 118 15.17 -11.51 13.00
C VAL A 118 14.72 -11.42 14.45
N ALA A 119 13.42 -11.65 14.73
CA ALA A 119 12.93 -11.55 16.09
C ALA A 119 13.62 -12.61 16.98
N ASP A 120 14.62 -12.20 17.76
CA ASP A 120 15.36 -13.03 18.73
C ASP A 120 14.54 -13.28 20.01
N GLU A 121 13.29 -13.73 19.86
CA GLU A 121 12.43 -14.10 21.01
C GLU A 121 12.00 -15.58 21.03
N ALA A 122 12.29 -16.35 19.98
CA ALA A 122 12.06 -17.80 19.97
C ALA A 122 13.25 -18.63 20.51
N ALA A 123 14.42 -18.02 20.70
CA ALA A 123 15.64 -18.73 21.13
C ALA A 123 15.90 -18.68 22.65
N ASN A 124 15.18 -17.83 23.39
CA ASN A 124 15.39 -17.66 24.84
C ASN A 124 14.32 -18.35 25.71
N ASN A 125 13.37 -19.06 25.10
CA ASN A 125 12.26 -19.74 25.79
C ASN A 125 12.07 -21.21 25.35
N ALA A 126 13.09 -21.83 24.75
CA ALA A 126 13.09 -23.25 24.36
C ALA A 126 14.01 -24.07 25.28
#